data_AF-A0A316GXR8-F1
#
_entry.id   AF-A0A316GXR8-F1
#
_cell.length_a   1.000
_cell.length_b   1.000
_cell.length_c   1.000
_cell.angle_alpha   90.00
_cell.angle_beta   90.00
_cell.angle_gamma   90.00
#
_symmetry.space_group_name_H-M   'P 1'
#
loop_
_entity.id
_entity.type
_entity.pdbx_description
1 polymer ?
#
loop_
_entity_poly.entity_id
_entity_poly.type
_entity_poly.pdbx_seq_one_letter_code
_entity_poly.pdbx_strand_id
1 'polypeptide(L)'
;MPDNHPDVVAYFNPPPPVNSYKTAIVAHLDAKAQERRYDNAVSIATYVGSTNSQWATEAAAFVAWRDAVWAYAELDKVMNGERPQPTVVEFVTELPLLPWSGDQA
;
A
#
# COMPACT_ATOMS: atom_id res chain seq x y z
N MET A 1 -27.96 -35.22 25.01
CA MET A 1 -26.59 -34.91 24.54
C MET A 1 -26.77 -34.17 23.22
N PRO A 2 -26.57 -32.85 23.12
CA PRO A 2 -26.53 -32.19 21.83
C PRO A 2 -25.13 -32.29 21.25
N ASP A 3 -25.10 -32.64 19.96
CA ASP A 3 -23.95 -32.96 19.13
C ASP A 3 -22.93 -31.83 19.05
N ASN A 4 -21.70 -32.15 19.43
CA ASN A 4 -20.53 -31.30 19.27
C ASN A 4 -20.07 -31.38 17.80
N HIS A 5 -20.68 -30.57 16.94
CA HIS A 5 -20.21 -30.36 15.56
C HIS A 5 -18.99 -29.41 15.56
N PRO A 6 -17.78 -29.84 15.14
CA PRO A 6 -16.60 -28.99 15.12
C PRO A 6 -16.53 -27.99 13.95
N ASP A 7 -17.58 -27.80 13.16
CA ASP A 7 -17.50 -27.15 11.84
C ASP A 7 -18.02 -25.70 11.75
N VAL A 8 -18.13 -24.96 12.87
CA VAL A 8 -18.67 -23.58 12.86
C VAL A 8 -17.62 -22.45 12.81
N VAL A 9 -16.34 -22.74 12.60
CA VAL A 9 -15.28 -21.71 12.66
C VAL A 9 -14.67 -21.27 11.32
N ALA A 10 -15.19 -21.72 10.17
CA ALA A 10 -14.65 -21.33 8.88
C ALA A 10 -15.75 -20.80 7.93
N TYR A 11 -15.46 -19.67 7.26
CA TYR A 11 -16.16 -19.12 6.09
C TYR A 11 -17.33 -18.14 6.30
N PHE A 12 -17.12 -17.05 7.04
CA PHE A 12 -17.79 -15.80 6.66
C PHE A 12 -16.87 -14.58 6.81
N ASN A 13 -15.68 -14.65 6.21
CA ASN A 13 -14.99 -13.43 5.82
C ASN A 13 -15.17 -13.29 4.31
N PRO A 14 -16.12 -12.46 3.82
CA PRO A 14 -16.18 -12.18 2.39
C PRO A 14 -14.80 -11.65 1.95
N PRO A 15 -14.33 -11.99 0.74
CA PRO A 15 -13.10 -11.42 0.21
C PRO A 15 -13.17 -9.89 0.36
N PRO A 16 -12.10 -9.23 0.88
CA PRO A 16 -12.14 -7.79 1.09
C PRO A 16 -12.53 -7.11 -0.24
N PRO A 17 -13.46 -6.15 -0.23
CA PRO A 17 -13.79 -5.44 -1.45
C PRO A 17 -12.52 -4.75 -1.99
N VAL A 18 -12.37 -4.64 -3.30
CA VAL A 18 -11.17 -4.05 -3.93
C VAL A 18 -10.87 -2.64 -3.40
N ASN A 19 -11.92 -1.92 -3.03
CA ASN A 19 -11.81 -0.62 -2.39
C ASN A 19 -11.07 -0.66 -1.04
N SER A 20 -11.10 -1.77 -0.31
CA SER A 20 -10.32 -1.97 0.93
C SER A 20 -8.82 -2.05 0.66
N TYR A 21 -8.40 -2.73 -0.41
CA TYR A 21 -6.97 -2.75 -0.81
C TYR A 21 -6.51 -1.37 -1.23
N LYS A 22 -7.29 -0.70 -2.08
CA LYS A 22 -7.01 0.68 -2.49
C LYS A 22 -6.88 1.61 -1.27
N THR A 23 -7.82 1.53 -0.34
CA THR A 23 -7.80 2.33 0.89
C THR A 23 -6.57 2.04 1.73
N ALA A 24 -6.20 0.77 1.89
CA ALA A 24 -5.02 0.37 2.66
C ALA A 24 -3.71 0.82 2.01
N ILE A 25 -3.59 0.71 0.68
CA ILE A 25 -2.46 1.25 -0.08
C ILE A 25 -2.35 2.75 0.15
N VAL A 26 -3.43 3.50 -0.06
CA VAL A 26 -3.45 4.95 0.13
C VAL A 26 -3.06 5.33 1.56
N ALA A 27 -3.63 4.65 2.57
CA ALA A 27 -3.26 4.87 3.96
C ALA A 27 -1.78 4.58 4.25
N HIS A 28 -1.21 3.54 3.63
CA HIS A 28 0.22 3.22 3.76
C HIS A 28 1.10 4.28 3.10
N LEU A 29 0.74 4.74 1.91
CA LEU A 29 1.42 5.84 1.21
C LEU A 29 1.38 7.13 2.04
N ASP A 30 0.22 7.47 2.61
CA ASP A 30 0.03 8.65 3.45
C ASP A 30 0.86 8.58 4.73
N ALA A 31 0.89 7.41 5.39
CA ALA A 31 1.72 7.20 6.57
C ALA A 31 3.22 7.41 6.26
N LYS A 32 3.69 6.94 5.10
CA LYS A 32 5.06 7.20 4.65
C LYS A 32 5.32 8.68 4.37
N ALA A 33 4.39 9.40 3.76
CA ALA A 33 4.54 10.84 3.56
C ALA A 33 4.64 11.61 4.90
N GLN A 34 3.88 11.19 5.91
CA GLN A 34 3.89 11.79 7.24
C GLN A 34 5.22 11.61 7.99
N GLU A 35 5.99 10.54 7.72
CA GLU A 35 7.34 10.36 8.26
C GLU A 35 8.27 11.55 7.92
N ARG A 36 8.05 12.19 6.76
CA ARG A 36 8.80 13.37 6.29
C ARG A 36 8.07 14.69 6.51
N ARG A 37 7.05 14.72 7.37
CA ARG A 37 6.22 15.91 7.70
C ARG A 37 5.33 16.41 6.56
N TYR A 38 5.04 15.59 5.56
CA TYR A 38 4.01 15.91 4.57
C TYR A 38 2.63 15.46 5.06
N ASP A 39 1.57 16.16 4.68
CA ASP A 39 0.20 15.83 5.14
C ASP A 39 -0.28 14.46 4.63
N ASN A 40 0.04 14.14 3.37
CA ASN A 40 -0.37 12.93 2.67
C ASN A 40 0.49 12.66 1.43
N ALA A 41 0.27 11.52 0.79
CA ALA A 41 0.96 11.07 -0.41
C ALA A 41 0.84 12.05 -1.60
N VAL A 42 -0.29 12.78 -1.68
CA VAL A 42 -0.49 13.80 -2.72
C VAL A 42 0.39 15.02 -2.45
N SER A 43 0.49 15.46 -1.20
CA SER A 43 1.28 16.60 -0.76
C SER A 43 2.75 16.43 -1.17
N ILE A 44 3.39 15.31 -0.78
CA ILE A 44 4.77 15.03 -1.19
C ILE A 44 4.92 14.96 -2.72
N ALA A 45 3.97 14.35 -3.43
CA ALA A 45 4.03 14.24 -4.90
C ALA A 45 3.95 15.61 -5.61
N THR A 46 3.38 16.65 -4.99
CA THR A 46 3.39 18.00 -5.56
C THR A 46 4.78 18.63 -5.60
N TYR A 47 5.70 18.19 -4.73
CA TYR A 47 7.03 18.78 -4.60
C TYR A 47 8.05 18.26 -5.63
N VAL A 48 7.68 17.35 -6.54
CA VAL A 48 8.58 16.85 -7.61
C VAL A 48 9.16 18.00 -8.45
N GLY A 49 8.39 19.07 -8.65
CA GLY A 49 8.83 20.28 -9.37
C GLY A 49 9.30 21.43 -8.48
N SER A 50 9.56 21.19 -7.18
CA SER A 50 9.95 22.23 -6.24
C SER A 50 11.33 22.82 -6.57
N THR A 51 11.51 24.11 -6.29
CA THR A 51 12.84 24.77 -6.38
C THR A 51 13.78 24.32 -5.26
N ASN A 52 13.26 23.71 -4.20
CA ASN A 52 14.07 23.08 -3.16
C ASN A 52 14.49 21.67 -3.61
N SER A 53 15.79 21.50 -3.88
CA SER A 53 16.39 20.24 -4.33
C SER A 53 16.14 19.05 -3.40
N GLN A 54 16.05 19.28 -2.08
CA GLN A 54 15.76 18.22 -1.12
C GLN A 54 14.33 17.69 -1.31
N TRP A 55 13.34 18.59 -1.34
CA TRP A 55 11.94 18.21 -1.50
C TRP A 55 11.67 17.59 -2.88
N ALA A 56 12.31 18.10 -3.93
CA ALA A 56 12.22 17.51 -5.27
C ALA A 56 12.77 16.08 -5.31
N THR A 57 13.90 15.82 -4.64
CA THR A 57 14.51 14.48 -4.58
C THR A 57 13.64 13.51 -3.77
N GLU A 58 13.14 13.94 -2.61
CA GLU A 58 12.23 13.15 -1.78
C GLU A 58 10.93 12.81 -2.52
N ALA A 59 10.34 13.80 -3.17
CA ALA A 59 9.12 13.65 -3.94
C ALA A 59 9.30 12.70 -5.14
N ALA A 60 10.41 12.82 -5.86
CA ALA A 60 10.73 11.92 -6.98
C ALA A 60 10.90 10.47 -6.50
N ALA A 61 11.62 10.25 -5.39
CA ALA A 61 11.78 8.93 -4.80
C ALA A 61 10.43 8.34 -4.34
N PHE A 62 9.60 9.15 -3.69
CA PHE A 62 8.27 8.73 -3.24
C PHE A 62 7.36 8.37 -4.43
N VAL A 63 7.34 9.19 -5.48
CA VAL A 63 6.53 8.92 -6.68
C VAL A 63 6.99 7.64 -7.38
N ALA A 64 8.29 7.43 -7.56
CA ALA A 64 8.81 6.20 -8.16
C ALA A 64 8.43 4.95 -7.35
N TRP A 65 8.52 5.03 -6.02
CA TRP A 65 8.10 3.95 -5.13
C TRP A 65 6.59 3.71 -5.18
N ARG A 66 5.78 4.76 -5.13
CA ARG A 66 4.32 4.69 -5.26
C ARG A 66 3.93 3.99 -6.56
N ASP A 67 4.59 4.31 -7.66
CA ASP A 67 4.33 3.70 -8.95
C ASP A 67 4.69 2.20 -8.92
N ALA A 68 5.78 1.81 -8.26
CA ALA A 68 6.12 0.40 -8.02
C ALA A 68 5.09 -0.32 -7.12
N VAL A 69 4.57 0.34 -6.09
CA VAL A 69 3.49 -0.19 -5.24
C VAL A 69 2.23 -0.46 -6.06
N TRP A 70 1.81 0.48 -6.91
CA TRP A 70 0.64 0.27 -7.79
C TRP A 70 0.88 -0.79 -8.85
N ALA A 71 2.08 -0.84 -9.41
CA ALA A 71 2.48 -1.88 -10.36
C ALA A 71 2.54 -3.27 -9.71
N TYR A 72 2.85 -3.37 -8.42
CA TYR A 72 2.77 -4.63 -7.66
C TYR A 72 1.34 -4.99 -7.27
N ALA A 73 0.54 -3.96 -6.98
CA ALA A 73 -0.83 -4.15 -6.52
C ALA A 73 -1.68 -4.90 -7.52
N GLU A 74 -1.40 -4.74 -8.83
CA GLU A 74 -2.05 -5.42 -9.97
C GLU A 74 -3.48 -5.83 -9.63
N LEU A 75 -4.28 -4.89 -9.10
CA LEU A 75 -5.56 -5.23 -8.47
C LEU A 75 -6.50 -5.88 -9.48
N ASP A 76 -6.36 -5.53 -10.76
CA ASP A 76 -7.00 -6.18 -11.90
C ASP A 76 -6.66 -7.68 -12.00
N LYS A 77 -5.42 -8.11 -11.77
CA LYS A 77 -5.05 -9.53 -11.78
C LYS A 77 -5.62 -10.29 -10.59
N VAL A 78 -5.71 -9.65 -9.43
CA VAL A 78 -6.40 -10.20 -8.25
C VAL A 78 -7.89 -10.34 -8.53
N MET A 79 -8.51 -9.35 -9.19
CA MET A 79 -9.91 -9.41 -9.62
C MET A 79 -10.18 -10.49 -10.68
N ASN A 80 -9.25 -10.69 -11.61
CA ASN A 80 -9.35 -11.68 -12.68
C ASN A 80 -9.02 -13.11 -12.21
N GLY A 81 -8.67 -13.30 -10.94
CA GLY A 81 -8.26 -14.59 -10.40
C GLY A 81 -6.91 -15.10 -10.92
N GLU A 82 -6.12 -14.23 -11.54
CA GLU A 82 -4.77 -14.54 -12.04
C GLU A 82 -3.75 -14.60 -10.89
N ARG A 83 -4.11 -14.07 -9.71
CA ARG A 83 -3.31 -14.12 -8.49
C ARG A 83 -4.21 -14.49 -7.29
N PRO A 84 -3.75 -15.34 -6.35
CA PRO A 84 -4.46 -15.54 -5.09
C PRO A 84 -4.61 -14.20 -4.37
N GLN A 85 -5.82 -13.89 -3.91
CA GLN A 85 -6.12 -12.64 -3.22
C GLN A 85 -5.54 -12.68 -1.79
N PRO A 86 -4.43 -11.97 -1.51
CA PRO A 86 -3.86 -11.93 -0.16
C PRO A 86 -4.78 -11.13 0.77
N THR A 87 -4.64 -11.30 2.08
CA THR A 87 -5.29 -10.37 3.01
C THR A 87 -4.67 -8.98 2.89
N VAL A 88 -5.41 -7.93 3.29
CA VAL A 88 -4.91 -6.54 3.24
C VAL A 88 -3.60 -6.37 4.02
N VAL A 89 -3.45 -7.10 5.14
CA VAL A 89 -2.26 -7.03 6.00
C VAL A 89 -1.05 -7.68 5.32
N GLU A 90 -1.22 -8.87 4.77
CA GLU A 90 -0.16 -9.56 4.01
C GLU A 90 0.25 -8.71 2.81
N PHE A 91 -0.74 -8.19 2.08
CA PHE A 91 -0.52 -7.34 0.92
C PHE A 91 0.34 -6.11 1.25
N VAL A 92 0.02 -5.37 2.32
CA VAL A 92 0.81 -4.20 2.76
C VAL A 92 2.21 -4.60 3.23
N THR A 93 2.38 -5.80 3.77
CA THR A 93 3.67 -6.32 4.23
C THR A 93 4.57 -6.74 3.07
N GLU A 94 3.97 -7.18 1.95
CA GLU A 94 4.69 -7.52 0.71
C GLU A 94 5.07 -6.29 -0.13
N LEU A 95 4.56 -5.10 0.20
CA LEU A 95 4.86 -3.90 -0.57
C LEU A 95 6.37 -3.59 -0.55
N PRO A 96 6.92 -3.10 -1.67
CA PRO A 96 8.31 -2.70 -1.72
C PRO A 96 8.60 -1.69 -0.60
N LEU A 97 9.76 -1.81 0.03
CA LEU A 97 10.21 -0.80 0.98
C LEU A 97 10.51 0.48 0.21
N LEU A 98 10.12 1.63 0.75
CA LEU A 98 10.48 2.94 0.20
C LEU A 98 11.95 3.25 0.55
N PRO A 99 12.89 3.23 -0.42
CA PRO A 99 14.21 3.75 -0.17
C PRO A 99 14.10 5.27 -0.20
N TRP A 100 14.02 5.91 0.97
CA TRP A 100 14.26 7.34 1.03
C TRP A 100 15.67 7.57 0.46
N SER A 101 15.77 8.16 -0.73
CA SER A 101 17.04 8.33 -1.46
C SER A 101 18.00 9.36 -0.80
N GLY A 102 17.93 9.51 0.53
CA GLY A 102 18.82 10.31 1.36
C GLY A 102 19.30 9.61 2.63
N ASP A 103 19.05 8.30 2.81
CA ASP A 103 19.55 7.50 3.95
C ASP A 103 20.79 6.66 3.56
N GLN A 104 21.67 7.27 2.76
CA GLN A 104 23.01 6.76 2.49
C GLN A 104 23.99 7.87 2.90
N ALA A 105 24.13 8.06 4.22
CA ALA A 105 25.20 8.84 4.83
C ALA A 105 25.63 8.16 6.12
#